data_AF-A0A182PEF9-F1
#
_entry.id   AF-A0A182PEF9-F1
#
_cell.length_a   1.000
_cell.length_b   1.000
_cell.length_c   1.000
_cell.angle_alpha   90.00
_cell.angle_beta   90.00
_cell.angle_gamma   90.00
#
_symmetry.space_group_name_H-M   'P 1'
#
loop_
_entity.id
_entity.type
_entity.pdbx_description
1 polymer ?
#
loop_
_entity_poly.entity_id
_entity_poly.type
_entity_poly.pdbx_seq_one_letter_code
_entity_poly.pdbx_strand_id
1 'polypeptide(L)'
;MQEEIAALERQRRRLKQSLAVLRMPEAIANECLERRTGRPDTELIRDRPEEELIQEISLISEIKAILLQTLANIEQQQSDNRAVRQRMEFDWSEKKVAHENDAVNCNLRNQSTNTLFKPGATRCSNEQSTEIYWEKFTRETLDMFHNCRHKSEQLRNTLDAILTNAARDLRTQADSVERALATRISCMEEIREKMEIDLRTVLQRLADTEIQIDKLKVAIRNMDYAMMVVQTRLDNRNQRPRVENCRDQPQNLLIAEVKSLEVGTSSMNAQLKQEEDVKQELINRRNELEREIMLKRRTIAIDRDRCQLLRSHFPSSTALSGY
;
A
#
# COMPACT_ATOMS: atom_id res chain seq x y z
N MET A 1 -9.25 -44.64 8.81
CA MET A 1 -9.66 -43.45 9.61
C MET A 1 -8.48 -42.66 10.17
N GLN A 2 -7.49 -43.34 10.76
CA GLN A 2 -6.32 -42.68 11.36
C GLN A 2 -5.52 -41.81 10.36
N GLU A 3 -5.33 -42.29 9.14
CA GLU A 3 -4.71 -41.52 8.05
C GLU A 3 -5.49 -40.24 7.72
N GLU A 4 -6.82 -40.31 7.70
CA GLU A 4 -7.68 -39.16 7.41
C GLU A 4 -7.61 -38.10 8.52
N ILE A 5 -7.57 -38.52 9.79
CA ILE A 5 -7.34 -37.63 10.93
C ILE A 5 -5.99 -36.92 10.80
N ALA A 6 -4.93 -37.66 10.45
CA ALA A 6 -3.59 -37.09 10.25
C ALA A 6 -3.55 -36.15 9.04
N ALA A 7 -4.26 -36.47 7.96
CA ALA A 7 -4.38 -35.61 6.79
C ALA A 7 -5.10 -34.30 7.10
N LEU A 8 -6.21 -34.36 7.83
CA LEU A 8 -6.97 -33.19 8.24
C LEU A 8 -6.19 -32.32 9.25
N GLU A 9 -5.40 -32.92 10.14
CA GLU A 9 -4.50 -32.17 11.04
C GLU A 9 -3.40 -31.41 10.29
N ARG A 10 -2.82 -32.00 9.22
CA ARG A 10 -1.87 -31.28 8.36
C ARG A 10 -2.51 -30.05 7.73
N GLN A 11 -3.73 -30.19 7.22
CA GLN A 11 -4.48 -29.08 6.64
C GLN A 11 -4.87 -28.01 7.66
N ARG A 12 -5.24 -28.41 8.89
CA ARG A 12 -5.49 -27.47 10.00
C ARG A 12 -4.25 -26.62 10.32
N ARG A 13 -3.07 -27.24 10.36
CA ARG A 13 -1.81 -26.53 10.61
C ARG A 13 -1.47 -25.55 9.49
N ARG A 14 -1.62 -25.97 8.23
CA ARG A 14 -1.44 -25.10 7.06
C ARG A 14 -2.38 -23.89 7.10
N LEU A 15 -3.65 -24.09 7.43
CA LEU A 15 -4.62 -23.01 7.58
C LEU A 15 -4.26 -22.04 8.71
N LYS A 16 -3.81 -22.55 9.87
CA LYS A 16 -3.32 -21.70 10.97
C LYS A 16 -2.07 -20.91 10.58
N GLN A 17 -1.18 -21.52 9.80
CA GLN A 17 0.00 -20.83 9.27
C GLN A 17 -0.40 -19.70 8.32
N SER A 18 -1.32 -19.95 7.39
CA SER A 18 -1.87 -18.91 6.49
C SER A 18 -2.49 -17.73 7.27
N LEU A 19 -3.32 -18.02 8.27
CA LEU A 19 -3.90 -17.00 9.16
C LEU A 19 -2.84 -16.19 9.91
N ALA A 20 -1.72 -16.80 10.30
CA ALA A 20 -0.61 -16.08 10.94
C ALA A 20 0.10 -15.16 9.95
N VAL A 21 0.33 -15.62 8.71
CA VAL A 21 0.96 -14.82 7.65
C VAL A 21 0.11 -13.61 7.26
N LEU A 22 -1.23 -13.72 7.26
CA LEU A 22 -2.14 -12.61 6.93
C LEU A 22 -1.97 -11.36 7.80
N ARG A 23 -1.41 -11.49 9.00
CA ARG A 23 -1.09 -10.34 9.87
C ARG A 23 -0.08 -9.39 9.24
N MET A 24 0.82 -9.90 8.40
CA MET A 24 1.87 -9.11 7.75
C MET A 24 1.29 -8.19 6.65
N PRO A 25 0.51 -8.67 5.66
CA PRO A 25 -0.22 -7.80 4.74
C PRO A 25 -1.11 -6.76 5.44
N GLU A 26 -1.83 -7.17 6.49
CA GLU A 26 -2.70 -6.27 7.27
C GLU A 26 -1.89 -5.13 7.89
N ALA A 27 -0.74 -5.43 8.50
CA ALA A 27 0.15 -4.44 9.07
C ALA A 27 0.78 -3.53 8.00
N ILE A 28 1.24 -4.10 6.89
CA ILE A 28 1.82 -3.33 5.77
C ILE A 28 0.82 -2.31 5.23
N ALA A 29 -0.42 -2.74 4.97
CA ALA A 29 -1.45 -1.87 4.40
C ALA A 29 -1.82 -0.71 5.34
N ASN A 30 -2.04 -1.02 6.63
CA ASN A 30 -2.35 0.00 7.64
C ASN A 30 -1.19 0.98 7.84
N GLU A 31 0.04 0.49 7.95
CA GLU A 31 1.24 1.32 8.10
C GLU A 31 1.46 2.23 6.87
N CYS A 32 1.18 1.73 5.65
CA CYS A 32 1.24 2.57 4.45
C CYS A 32 0.22 3.70 4.51
N LEU A 33 -1.04 3.42 4.92
CA LEU A 33 -2.05 4.46 5.11
C LEU A 33 -1.62 5.48 6.15
N GLU A 34 -1.14 5.02 7.32
CA GLU A 34 -0.68 5.89 8.40
C GLU A 34 0.45 6.80 7.93
N ARG A 35 1.47 6.27 7.25
CA ARG A 35 2.58 7.08 6.73
C ARG A 35 2.12 8.12 5.70
N ARG A 36 1.13 7.78 4.88
CA ARG A 36 0.54 8.68 3.89
C ARG A 36 -0.27 9.81 4.50
N THR A 37 -0.67 9.72 5.78
CA THR A 37 -1.24 10.87 6.51
C THR A 37 -0.18 11.94 6.82
N GLY A 38 1.11 11.58 6.83
CA GLY A 38 2.23 12.51 7.04
C GLY A 38 2.63 13.33 5.81
N ARG A 39 1.87 13.23 4.71
CA ARG A 39 2.04 14.06 3.51
C ARG A 39 1.73 15.52 3.87
N PRO A 40 2.40 16.51 3.25
CA PRO A 40 2.04 17.92 3.42
C PRO A 40 0.56 18.17 3.10
N ASP A 41 -0.08 19.14 3.75
CA ASP A 41 -1.51 19.43 3.60
C ASP A 41 -1.96 19.61 2.14
N THR A 42 -1.14 20.24 1.29
CA THR A 42 -1.44 20.43 -0.13
C THR A 42 -1.43 19.13 -0.95
N GLU A 43 -0.83 18.07 -0.40
CA GLU A 43 -0.69 16.73 -0.99
C GLU A 43 -1.53 15.68 -0.28
N LEU A 44 -2.21 16.05 0.82
CA LEU A 44 -3.07 15.19 1.61
C LEU A 44 -4.44 15.07 0.94
N ILE A 45 -4.47 14.33 -0.15
CA ILE A 45 -5.67 14.05 -0.92
C ILE A 45 -5.95 12.55 -0.97
N ARG A 46 -7.23 12.20 -1.03
CA ARG A 46 -7.68 10.84 -1.34
C ARG A 46 -7.40 10.57 -2.81
N ASP A 47 -6.50 9.63 -3.05
CA ASP A 47 -6.00 9.28 -4.36
C ASP A 47 -6.03 7.77 -4.56
N ARG A 48 -5.66 7.34 -5.77
CA ARG A 48 -5.74 5.94 -6.15
C ARG A 48 -4.96 5.00 -5.22
N PRO A 49 -3.70 5.27 -4.82
CA PRO A 49 -3.01 4.40 -3.87
C PRO A 49 -3.74 4.25 -2.53
N GLU A 50 -4.36 5.32 -2.02
CA GLU A 50 -5.15 5.25 -0.78
C GLU A 50 -6.41 4.40 -0.95
N GLU A 51 -7.11 4.54 -2.07
CA GLU A 51 -8.28 3.72 -2.41
C GLU A 51 -7.92 2.23 -2.52
N GLU A 52 -6.83 1.90 -3.21
CA GLU A 52 -6.36 0.52 -3.38
C GLU A 52 -5.89 -0.09 -2.05
N LEU A 53 -5.27 0.70 -1.15
CA LEU A 53 -4.89 0.26 0.21
C LEU A 53 -6.12 -0.02 1.09
N ILE A 54 -7.16 0.81 1.01
CA ILE A 54 -8.43 0.59 1.73
C ILE A 54 -9.14 -0.67 1.21
N GLN A 55 -9.11 -0.90 -0.10
CA GLN A 55 -9.61 -2.14 -0.71
C GLN A 55 -8.79 -3.35 -0.26
N GLU A 56 -7.47 -3.24 -0.17
CA GLU A 56 -6.58 -4.30 0.34
C GLU A 56 -6.94 -4.69 1.79
N ILE A 57 -7.18 -3.73 2.68
CA ILE A 57 -7.60 -3.99 4.07
C ILE A 57 -8.97 -4.67 4.13
N SER A 58 -9.91 -4.24 3.29
CA SER A 58 -11.24 -4.84 3.19
C SER A 58 -11.14 -6.31 2.73
N LEU A 59 -10.37 -6.56 1.67
CA LEU A 59 -10.14 -7.90 1.14
C LEU A 59 -9.47 -8.82 2.16
N ILE A 60 -8.45 -8.33 2.88
CA ILE A 60 -7.79 -9.09 3.95
C ILE A 60 -8.80 -9.49 5.04
N SER A 61 -9.69 -8.57 5.41
CA SER A 61 -10.71 -8.82 6.44
C SER A 61 -11.71 -9.88 6.00
N GLU A 62 -12.17 -9.83 4.75
CA GLU A 62 -13.06 -10.84 4.16
C GLU A 62 -12.41 -12.23 4.11
N ILE A 63 -11.17 -12.30 3.61
CA ILE A 63 -10.40 -13.56 3.55
C ILE A 63 -10.19 -14.12 4.96
N LYS A 64 -9.80 -13.28 5.93
CA LYS A 64 -9.60 -13.69 7.32
C LYS A 64 -10.86 -14.29 7.92
N ALA A 65 -12.04 -13.72 7.64
CA ALA A 65 -13.33 -14.27 8.09
C ALA A 65 -13.59 -15.67 7.47
N ILE A 66 -13.37 -15.82 6.16
CA ILE A 66 -13.53 -17.12 5.46
C ILE A 66 -12.58 -18.18 6.04
N LEU A 67 -11.32 -17.83 6.29
CA LEU A 67 -10.33 -18.75 6.84
C LEU A 67 -10.65 -19.16 8.28
N LEU A 68 -11.13 -18.23 9.12
CA LEU A 68 -11.57 -18.54 10.50
C LEU A 68 -12.79 -19.46 10.51
N GLN A 69 -13.78 -19.21 9.65
CA GLN A 69 -14.94 -20.10 9.52
C GLN A 69 -14.53 -21.50 9.04
N THR A 70 -13.62 -21.57 8.06
CA THR A 70 -13.09 -22.83 7.55
C THR A 70 -12.32 -23.59 8.63
N LEU A 71 -11.60 -22.88 9.49
CA LEU A 71 -10.88 -23.47 10.61
C LEU A 71 -11.84 -24.11 11.62
N ALA A 72 -12.93 -23.42 11.97
CA ALA A 72 -13.97 -23.96 12.84
C ALA A 72 -14.59 -25.24 12.26
N ASN A 73 -14.89 -25.25 10.95
CA ASN A 73 -15.42 -26.42 10.26
C ASN A 73 -14.44 -27.61 10.31
N ILE A 74 -13.13 -27.36 10.11
CA ILE A 74 -12.08 -28.39 10.20
C ILE A 74 -11.97 -28.94 11.63
N GLU A 75 -11.99 -28.07 12.65
CA GLU A 75 -11.89 -28.49 14.05
C GLU A 75 -13.10 -29.33 14.48
N GLN A 76 -14.31 -28.98 14.02
CA GLN A 76 -15.50 -29.81 14.20
C GLN A 76 -15.35 -31.17 13.52
N GLN A 77 -14.95 -31.19 12.24
CA GLN A 77 -14.75 -32.43 11.49
C GLN A 77 -13.67 -33.33 12.13
N GLN A 78 -12.65 -32.76 12.76
CA GLN A 78 -11.66 -33.54 13.53
C GLN A 78 -12.28 -34.23 14.74
N SER A 79 -13.23 -33.59 15.42
CA SER A 79 -13.98 -34.20 16.53
C SER A 79 -14.81 -35.38 16.02
N ASP A 80 -15.58 -35.15 14.96
CA ASP A 80 -16.42 -36.17 14.31
C ASP A 80 -15.59 -37.36 13.85
N ASN A 81 -14.43 -37.09 13.23
CA ASN A 81 -13.51 -38.11 12.77
C ASN A 81 -13.00 -39.00 13.93
N ARG A 82 -12.73 -38.43 15.11
CA ARG A 82 -12.29 -39.19 16.30
C ARG A 82 -13.42 -40.02 16.89
N ALA A 83 -14.64 -39.48 16.96
CA ALA A 83 -15.82 -40.19 17.44
C ALA A 83 -16.14 -41.41 16.56
N VAL A 84 -16.13 -41.25 15.23
CA VAL A 84 -16.34 -42.35 14.29
C VAL A 84 -15.24 -43.41 14.43
N ARG A 85 -13.97 -43.00 14.57
CA ARG A 85 -12.86 -43.95 14.80
C ARG A 85 -13.09 -44.78 16.06
N GLN A 86 -13.42 -44.14 17.19
CA GLN A 86 -13.67 -44.84 18.45
C GLN A 86 -14.83 -45.82 18.32
N ARG A 87 -15.91 -45.44 17.64
CA ARG A 87 -17.05 -46.33 17.41
C ARG A 87 -16.69 -47.55 16.57
N MET A 88 -15.88 -47.37 15.52
CA MET A 88 -15.38 -48.49 14.71
C MET A 88 -14.42 -49.39 15.49
N GLU A 89 -13.56 -48.83 16.34
CA GLU A 89 -12.64 -49.60 17.19
C GLU A 89 -13.41 -50.46 18.21
N PHE A 90 -14.49 -49.92 18.77
CA PHE A 90 -15.37 -50.66 19.68
C PHE A 90 -16.08 -51.81 18.95
N ASP A 91 -16.78 -51.52 17.85
CA ASP A 91 -17.48 -52.52 17.03
C ASP A 91 -16.53 -53.64 16.54
N TRP A 92 -15.32 -53.26 16.11
CA TRP A 92 -14.29 -54.24 15.74
C TRP A 92 -13.83 -55.11 16.92
N SER A 93 -13.64 -54.51 18.10
CA SER A 93 -13.18 -55.24 19.29
C SER A 93 -14.22 -56.26 19.76
N GLU A 94 -15.51 -55.88 19.77
CA GLU A 94 -16.60 -56.80 20.11
C GLU A 94 -16.69 -57.96 19.11
N LYS A 95 -16.60 -57.66 17.80
CA LYS A 95 -16.59 -58.69 16.75
C LYS A 95 -15.38 -59.61 16.83
N LYS A 96 -14.22 -59.08 17.20
CA LYS A 96 -13.01 -59.88 17.42
C LYS A 96 -13.21 -60.89 18.57
N VAL A 97 -13.73 -60.43 19.71
CA VAL A 97 -14.02 -61.32 20.85
C VAL A 97 -15.06 -62.38 20.48
N ALA A 98 -16.11 -62.00 19.75
CA ALA A 98 -17.10 -62.95 19.24
C ALA A 98 -16.45 -64.03 18.35
N HIS A 99 -15.60 -63.62 17.41
CA HIS A 99 -14.89 -64.53 16.52
C HIS A 99 -13.91 -65.45 17.26
N GLU A 100 -13.19 -64.94 18.27
CA GLU A 100 -12.30 -65.74 19.12
C GLU A 100 -13.09 -66.81 19.90
N ASN A 101 -14.27 -66.47 20.42
CA ASN A 101 -15.16 -67.43 21.06
C ASN A 101 -15.64 -68.51 20.08
N ASP A 102 -16.05 -68.11 18.87
CA ASP A 102 -16.46 -69.06 17.83
C ASP A 102 -15.32 -69.98 17.38
N ALA A 103 -14.09 -69.45 17.32
CA ALA A 103 -12.90 -70.24 17.03
C ALA A 103 -12.58 -71.25 18.15
N VAL A 104 -12.80 -70.90 19.41
CA VAL A 104 -12.70 -71.87 20.51
C VAL A 104 -13.77 -72.95 20.35
N ASN A 105 -15.03 -72.54 20.11
CA ASN A 105 -16.17 -73.44 19.98
C ASN A 105 -16.01 -74.44 18.83
N CYS A 106 -15.53 -73.99 17.67
CA CYS A 106 -15.35 -74.86 16.50
C CYS A 106 -14.25 -75.93 16.71
N ASN A 107 -13.32 -75.69 17.64
CA ASN A 107 -12.22 -76.61 17.97
C ASN A 107 -12.55 -77.56 19.14
N LEU A 108 -13.72 -77.43 19.78
CA LEU A 108 -14.15 -78.33 20.84
C LEU A 108 -14.44 -79.74 20.28
N ARG A 109 -14.00 -80.77 21.00
CA ARG A 109 -14.23 -82.18 20.70
C ARG A 109 -14.77 -82.87 21.96
N ASN A 110 -15.34 -84.06 21.81
CA ASN A 110 -15.87 -84.83 22.96
C ASN A 110 -14.82 -85.13 24.04
N GLN A 111 -13.53 -85.11 23.71
CA GLN A 111 -12.42 -85.34 24.64
C GLN A 111 -11.78 -84.04 25.16
N SER A 112 -12.32 -82.86 24.82
CA SER A 112 -11.79 -81.58 25.26
C SER A 112 -11.97 -81.38 26.77
N THR A 113 -10.87 -81.11 27.47
CA THR A 113 -10.80 -81.01 28.94
C THR A 113 -11.44 -79.74 29.51
N ASN A 114 -11.76 -78.76 28.67
CA ASN A 114 -12.41 -77.50 29.05
C ASN A 114 -13.95 -77.53 28.88
N THR A 115 -14.54 -78.70 28.64
CA THR A 115 -16.00 -78.88 28.55
C THR A 115 -16.59 -79.17 29.94
N LEU A 116 -17.68 -78.48 30.28
CA LEU A 116 -18.35 -78.57 31.58
C LEU A 116 -19.87 -78.46 31.37
N PHE A 117 -20.68 -79.06 32.25
CA PHE A 117 -22.11 -78.78 32.27
C PHE A 117 -22.34 -77.29 32.59
N LYS A 118 -23.13 -76.59 31.76
CA LYS A 118 -23.53 -75.19 31.95
C LYS A 118 -25.07 -75.09 32.07
N PRO A 119 -25.66 -75.44 33.22
CA PRO A 119 -27.11 -75.36 33.40
C PRO A 119 -27.61 -73.92 33.16
N GLY A 120 -28.59 -73.76 32.27
CA GLY A 120 -29.12 -72.44 31.89
C GLY A 120 -28.53 -71.83 30.62
N ALA A 121 -27.57 -72.48 29.95
CA ALA A 121 -27.03 -72.01 28.67
C ALA A 121 -28.06 -71.92 27.53
N THR A 122 -29.19 -72.63 27.66
CA THR A 122 -30.32 -72.56 26.72
C THR A 122 -31.24 -71.36 26.94
N ARG A 123 -31.02 -70.55 27.98
CA ARG A 123 -31.81 -69.34 28.23
C ARG A 123 -31.29 -68.21 27.34
N CYS A 124 -32.16 -67.67 26.50
CA CYS A 124 -31.88 -66.43 25.79
C CYS A 124 -32.08 -65.24 26.73
N SER A 125 -31.06 -64.38 26.89
CA SER A 125 -31.23 -63.11 27.62
C SER A 125 -32.10 -62.15 26.81
N ASN A 126 -32.90 -61.33 27.48
CA ASN A 126 -33.65 -60.24 26.84
C ASN A 126 -32.74 -59.18 26.19
N GLU A 127 -31.45 -59.18 26.52
CA GLU A 127 -30.43 -58.28 25.98
C GLU A 127 -29.76 -58.81 24.70
N GLN A 128 -30.08 -60.04 24.26
CA GLN A 128 -29.50 -60.60 23.03
C GLN A 128 -30.04 -59.90 21.78
N SER A 129 -29.13 -59.48 20.90
CA SER A 129 -29.47 -58.93 19.59
C SER A 129 -29.94 -60.01 18.61
N THR A 130 -30.78 -59.62 17.65
CA THR A 130 -31.13 -60.47 16.49
C THR A 130 -30.10 -60.33 15.37
N GLU A 131 -30.01 -61.32 14.48
CA GLU A 131 -29.16 -61.30 13.29
C GLU A 131 -29.42 -60.06 12.41
N ILE A 132 -30.71 -59.78 12.15
CA ILE A 132 -31.14 -58.62 11.37
C ILE A 132 -30.65 -57.31 12.01
N TYR A 133 -30.72 -57.21 13.35
CA TYR A 133 -30.25 -56.02 14.06
C TYR A 133 -28.72 -55.90 14.01
N TRP A 134 -27.98 -57.00 14.18
CA TRP A 134 -26.52 -57.03 14.08
C TRP A 134 -26.02 -56.58 12.70
N GLU A 135 -26.65 -57.10 11.63
CA GLU A 135 -26.31 -56.71 10.26
C GLU A 135 -26.58 -55.21 10.04
N LYS A 136 -27.77 -54.74 10.45
CA LYS A 136 -28.15 -53.34 10.37
C LYS A 136 -27.17 -52.43 11.12
N PHE A 137 -26.84 -52.76 12.37
CA PHE A 137 -25.90 -51.98 13.20
C PHE A 137 -24.52 -51.86 12.56
N THR A 138 -24.02 -52.97 11.98
CA THR A 138 -22.75 -52.98 11.25
C THR A 138 -22.81 -52.08 10.02
N ARG A 139 -23.88 -52.20 9.22
CA ARG A 139 -24.07 -51.40 8.01
C ARG A 139 -24.13 -49.91 8.32
N GLU A 140 -24.92 -49.52 9.32
CA GLU A 140 -25.03 -48.11 9.75
C GLU A 140 -23.69 -47.55 10.25
N THR A 141 -22.88 -48.36 10.93
CA THR A 141 -21.54 -47.96 11.41
C THR A 141 -20.58 -47.74 10.24
N LEU A 142 -20.63 -48.59 9.22
CA LEU A 142 -19.85 -48.42 7.98
C LEU A 142 -20.32 -47.20 7.18
N ASP A 143 -21.62 -46.99 7.02
CA ASP A 143 -22.18 -45.84 6.30
C ASP A 143 -21.78 -44.52 6.95
N MET A 144 -21.86 -44.43 8.28
CA MET A 144 -21.38 -43.29 9.06
C MET A 144 -19.89 -43.02 8.82
N PHE A 145 -19.07 -44.08 8.78
CA PHE A 145 -17.65 -43.95 8.48
C PHE A 145 -17.41 -43.41 7.08
N HIS A 146 -18.06 -43.98 6.06
CA HIS A 146 -17.94 -43.52 4.68
C HIS A 146 -18.37 -42.05 4.55
N ASN A 147 -19.50 -41.68 5.15
CA ASN A 147 -20.00 -40.31 5.14
C ASN A 147 -19.05 -39.33 5.85
N CYS A 148 -18.53 -39.70 7.02
CA CYS A 148 -17.61 -38.87 7.78
C CYS A 148 -16.28 -38.67 7.04
N ARG A 149 -15.71 -39.75 6.50
CA ARG A 149 -14.50 -39.69 5.68
C ARG A 149 -14.70 -38.84 4.44
N HIS A 150 -15.84 -38.98 3.76
CA HIS A 150 -16.15 -38.20 2.56
C HIS A 150 -16.25 -36.70 2.85
N LYS A 151 -16.94 -36.31 3.94
CA LYS A 151 -16.99 -34.91 4.38
C LYS A 151 -15.59 -34.35 4.70
N SER A 152 -14.75 -35.13 5.37
CA SER A 152 -13.36 -34.76 5.68
C SER A 152 -12.54 -34.54 4.40
N GLU A 153 -12.66 -35.43 3.41
CA GLU A 153 -12.00 -35.29 2.12
C GLU A 153 -12.46 -34.05 1.35
N GLN A 154 -13.78 -33.83 1.29
CA GLN A 154 -14.36 -32.64 0.67
C GLN A 154 -13.83 -31.35 1.32
N LEU A 155 -13.79 -31.28 2.66
CA LEU A 155 -13.25 -30.12 3.38
C LEU A 155 -11.77 -29.85 3.07
N ARG A 156 -10.96 -30.91 2.87
CA ARG A 156 -9.56 -30.73 2.46
C ARG A 156 -9.45 -30.19 1.03
N ASN A 157 -10.29 -30.66 0.11
CA ASN A 157 -10.28 -30.20 -1.28
C ASN A 157 -10.77 -28.74 -1.39
N THR A 158 -11.82 -28.38 -0.65
CA THR A 158 -12.31 -26.99 -0.63
C THR A 158 -11.31 -26.05 0.03
N LEU A 159 -10.63 -26.48 1.12
CA LEU A 159 -9.59 -25.67 1.76
C LEU A 159 -8.47 -25.30 0.78
N ASP A 160 -7.98 -26.25 -0.01
CA ASP A 160 -6.88 -25.98 -0.94
C ASP A 160 -7.26 -24.92 -1.98
N ALA A 161 -8.49 -25.00 -2.50
CA ALA A 161 -9.04 -23.99 -3.40
C ALA A 161 -9.21 -22.63 -2.70
N ILE A 162 -9.71 -22.59 -1.46
CA ILE A 162 -9.86 -21.37 -0.67
C ILE A 162 -8.50 -20.69 -0.46
N LEU A 163 -7.49 -21.43 -0.01
CA LEU A 163 -6.14 -20.89 0.25
C LEU A 163 -5.47 -20.38 -1.02
N THR A 164 -5.62 -21.10 -2.13
CA THR A 164 -5.04 -20.71 -3.42
C THR A 164 -5.71 -19.47 -3.99
N ASN A 165 -7.05 -19.40 -3.94
CA ASN A 165 -7.79 -18.21 -4.37
C ASN A 165 -7.47 -17.01 -3.49
N ALA A 166 -7.47 -17.16 -2.16
CA ALA A 166 -7.10 -16.09 -1.23
C ALA A 166 -5.69 -15.55 -1.51
N ALA A 167 -4.70 -16.42 -1.70
CA ALA A 167 -3.34 -16.01 -2.02
C ALA A 167 -3.24 -15.26 -3.36
N ARG A 168 -3.97 -15.73 -4.38
CA ARG A 168 -4.03 -15.05 -5.69
C ARG A 168 -4.69 -13.68 -5.59
N ASP A 169 -5.82 -13.60 -4.91
CA ASP A 169 -6.61 -12.37 -4.84
C ASP A 169 -5.83 -11.30 -4.05
N LEU A 170 -5.16 -11.68 -2.94
CA LEU A 170 -4.25 -10.81 -2.20
C LEU A 170 -3.06 -10.35 -3.03
N ARG A 171 -2.44 -11.25 -3.82
CA ARG A 171 -1.34 -10.86 -4.71
C ARG A 171 -1.80 -9.92 -5.82
N THR A 172 -2.96 -10.18 -6.39
CA THR A 172 -3.55 -9.33 -7.43
C THR A 172 -3.83 -7.92 -6.89
N GLN A 173 -4.39 -7.83 -5.68
CA GLN A 173 -4.62 -6.55 -5.03
C GLN A 173 -3.30 -5.87 -4.66
N ALA A 174 -2.30 -6.62 -4.19
CA ALA A 174 -1.00 -6.07 -3.89
C ALA A 174 -0.33 -5.44 -5.12
N ASP A 175 -0.44 -6.09 -6.28
CA ASP A 175 0.05 -5.56 -7.56
C ASP A 175 -0.71 -4.30 -7.99
N SER A 176 -2.02 -4.20 -7.69
CA SER A 176 -2.82 -3.00 -7.96
C SER A 176 -2.35 -1.82 -7.13
N VAL A 177 -2.08 -2.02 -5.83
CA VAL A 177 -1.50 -0.98 -4.96
C VAL A 177 -0.11 -0.58 -5.45
N GLU A 178 0.74 -1.53 -5.82
CA GLU A 178 2.09 -1.26 -6.32
C GLU A 178 2.07 -0.44 -7.61
N ARG A 179 1.20 -0.79 -8.56
CA ARG A 179 0.98 0.00 -9.78
C ARG A 179 0.49 1.40 -9.46
N ALA A 180 -0.49 1.54 -8.57
CA ALA A 180 -1.02 2.84 -8.18
C ALA A 180 0.06 3.74 -7.56
N LEU A 181 0.87 3.20 -6.64
CA LEU A 181 2.01 3.90 -6.04
C LEU A 181 3.05 4.30 -7.10
N ALA A 182 3.43 3.37 -7.97
CA ALA A 182 4.42 3.63 -9.03
C ALA A 182 3.95 4.73 -9.99
N THR A 183 2.68 4.68 -10.43
CA THR A 183 2.09 5.73 -11.28
C THR A 183 2.08 7.07 -10.56
N ARG A 184 1.65 7.13 -9.30
CA ARG A 184 1.64 8.39 -8.53
C ARG A 184 3.05 8.97 -8.37
N ILE A 185 4.02 8.15 -8.00
CA ILE A 185 5.42 8.56 -7.83
C ILE A 185 5.95 9.12 -9.16
N SER A 186 5.74 8.41 -10.27
CA SER A 186 6.18 8.86 -11.60
C SER A 186 5.55 10.21 -11.98
N CYS A 187 4.23 10.36 -11.84
CA CYS A 187 3.56 11.65 -12.10
C CYS A 187 4.10 12.77 -11.21
N MET A 188 4.39 12.49 -9.93
CA MET A 188 4.91 13.47 -8.98
C MET A 188 6.35 13.87 -9.32
N GLU A 189 7.18 12.93 -9.77
CA GLU A 189 8.53 13.20 -10.24
C GLU A 189 8.52 14.06 -11.51
N GLU A 190 7.63 13.79 -12.46
CA GLU A 190 7.48 14.61 -13.67
C GLU A 190 7.08 16.06 -13.32
N ILE A 191 6.14 16.25 -12.39
CA ILE A 191 5.74 17.58 -11.91
C ILE A 191 6.92 18.27 -11.21
N ARG A 192 7.64 17.57 -10.35
CA ARG A 192 8.84 18.09 -9.67
C ARG A 192 9.90 18.52 -10.68
N GLU A 193 10.18 17.72 -11.70
CA GLU A 193 11.16 18.03 -12.73
C GLU A 193 10.77 19.25 -13.56
N LYS A 194 9.49 19.39 -13.92
CA LYS A 194 8.97 20.60 -14.57
C LYS A 194 9.16 21.83 -13.69
N MET A 195 8.84 21.74 -12.40
CA MET A 195 9.07 22.83 -11.45
C MET A 195 10.55 23.18 -11.30
N GLU A 196 11.47 22.20 -11.34
CA GLU A 196 12.91 22.45 -11.31
C GLU A 196 13.42 23.13 -12.58
N ILE A 197 12.85 22.81 -13.74
CA ILE A 197 13.14 23.50 -15.02
C ILE A 197 12.64 24.95 -14.96
N ASP A 198 11.41 25.16 -14.47
CA ASP A 198 10.84 26.49 -14.29
C ASP A 198 11.69 27.32 -13.33
N LEU A 199 12.15 26.73 -12.23
CA LEU A 199 13.03 27.38 -11.26
C LEU A 199 14.35 27.83 -11.92
N ARG A 200 14.98 26.98 -12.74
CA ARG A 200 16.20 27.38 -13.49
C ARG A 200 15.92 28.54 -14.43
N THR A 201 14.77 28.55 -15.08
CA THR A 201 14.36 29.65 -15.97
C THR A 201 14.15 30.96 -15.20
N VAL A 202 13.50 30.90 -14.04
CA VAL A 202 13.30 32.06 -13.16
C VAL A 202 14.65 32.58 -12.65
N LEU A 203 15.57 31.70 -12.24
CA LEU A 203 16.90 32.09 -11.79
C LEU A 203 17.71 32.77 -12.91
N GLN A 204 17.65 32.26 -14.15
CA GLN A 204 18.31 32.89 -15.29
C GLN A 204 17.73 34.29 -15.57
N ARG A 205 16.40 34.41 -15.61
CA ARG A 205 15.73 35.71 -15.81
C ARG A 205 16.09 36.70 -14.70
N LEU A 206 16.17 36.24 -13.46
CA LEU A 206 16.54 37.09 -12.33
C LEU A 206 17.97 37.63 -12.50
N ALA A 207 18.93 36.80 -12.91
CA ALA A 207 20.29 37.24 -13.22
C ALA A 207 20.31 38.25 -14.39
N ASP A 208 19.54 38.00 -15.46
CA ASP A 208 19.45 38.92 -16.60
C ASP A 208 18.86 40.28 -16.21
N THR A 209 17.79 40.28 -15.40
CA THR A 209 17.16 41.49 -14.84
C THR A 209 18.13 42.25 -13.93
N GLU A 210 18.91 41.56 -13.09
CA GLU A 210 19.94 42.20 -12.27
C GLU A 210 21.01 42.90 -13.12
N ILE A 211 21.50 42.25 -14.17
CA ILE A 211 22.43 42.85 -15.13
C ILE A 211 21.80 44.07 -15.82
N GLN A 212 20.51 44.00 -16.17
CA GLN A 212 19.81 45.12 -16.82
C GLN A 212 19.63 46.31 -15.87
N ILE A 213 19.29 46.06 -14.61
CA ILE A 213 19.24 47.07 -13.54
C ILE A 213 20.59 47.78 -13.41
N ASP A 214 21.69 47.04 -13.38
CA ASP A 214 23.02 47.63 -13.27
C ASP A 214 23.39 48.48 -14.49
N LYS A 215 23.05 48.04 -15.70
CA LYS A 215 23.21 48.83 -16.94
C LYS A 215 22.39 50.11 -16.89
N LEU A 216 21.14 50.05 -16.45
CA LEU A 216 20.27 51.23 -16.31
C LEU A 216 20.83 52.22 -15.29
N LYS A 217 21.32 51.73 -14.14
CA LYS A 217 21.98 52.58 -13.13
C LYS A 217 23.21 53.30 -13.69
N VAL A 218 24.03 52.63 -14.49
CA VAL A 218 25.17 53.27 -15.16
C VAL A 218 24.71 54.29 -16.20
N ALA A 219 23.70 53.98 -17.00
CA ALA A 219 23.16 54.89 -18.01
C ALA A 219 22.57 56.16 -17.38
N ILE A 220 21.80 56.04 -16.29
CA ILE A 220 21.25 57.16 -15.52
C ILE A 220 22.39 58.05 -15.01
N ARG A 221 23.44 57.47 -14.40
CA ARG A 221 24.61 58.24 -13.95
C ARG A 221 25.28 59.00 -15.09
N ASN A 222 25.40 58.40 -16.27
CA ASN A 222 25.97 59.08 -17.44
C ASN A 222 25.10 60.27 -17.89
N MET A 223 23.78 60.15 -17.80
CA MET A 223 22.86 61.26 -18.06
C MET A 223 22.92 62.34 -16.99
N ASP A 224 23.11 61.98 -15.71
CA ASP A 224 23.36 62.95 -14.64
C ASP A 224 24.64 63.74 -14.91
N TYR A 225 25.74 63.08 -15.35
CA TYR A 225 26.96 63.78 -15.73
C TYR A 225 26.75 64.73 -16.92
N ALA A 226 26.00 64.30 -17.95
CA ALA A 226 25.66 65.17 -19.07
C ALA A 226 24.81 66.38 -18.62
N MET A 227 23.83 66.14 -17.75
CA MET A 227 22.98 67.18 -17.15
C MET A 227 23.82 68.21 -16.39
N MET A 228 24.76 67.75 -15.54
CA MET A 228 25.66 68.62 -14.79
C MET A 228 26.48 69.51 -15.73
N VAL A 229 27.00 68.97 -16.84
CA VAL A 229 27.79 69.74 -17.82
C VAL A 229 26.94 70.83 -18.48
N VAL A 230 25.73 70.49 -18.95
CA VAL A 230 24.84 71.42 -19.64
C VAL A 230 24.35 72.51 -18.68
N GLN A 231 23.95 72.15 -17.46
CA GLN A 231 23.52 73.11 -16.44
C GLN A 231 24.67 74.05 -16.02
N THR A 232 25.89 73.52 -15.84
CA THR A 232 27.07 74.34 -15.54
C THR A 232 27.38 75.32 -16.68
N ARG A 233 27.29 74.86 -17.95
CA ARG A 233 27.45 75.73 -19.13
C ARG A 233 26.40 76.82 -19.17
N LEU A 234 25.15 76.50 -18.82
CA LEU A 234 24.05 77.46 -18.77
C LEU A 234 24.24 78.50 -17.66
N ASP A 235 24.66 78.05 -16.47
CA ASP A 235 24.94 78.93 -15.33
C ASP A 235 26.06 79.94 -15.65
N ASN A 236 27.18 79.45 -16.19
CA ASN A 236 28.29 80.31 -16.63
C ASN A 236 27.85 81.39 -17.64
N ARG A 237 26.88 81.07 -18.51
CA ARG A 237 26.33 82.04 -19.47
C ARG A 237 25.40 83.05 -18.82
N ASN A 238 24.65 82.64 -17.80
CA ASN A 238 23.79 83.56 -17.02
C ASN A 238 24.59 84.60 -16.23
N GLN A 239 25.89 84.36 -15.99
CA GLN A 239 26.80 85.29 -15.31
C GLN A 239 27.36 86.41 -16.22
N ARG A 240 27.01 86.43 -17.50
CA ARG A 240 27.47 87.49 -18.42
C ARG A 240 27.00 88.87 -17.97
N PRO A 241 27.83 89.92 -18.13
CA PRO A 241 27.48 91.24 -17.62
C PRO A 241 26.50 91.98 -18.56
N ARG A 242 25.47 92.58 -17.97
CA ARG A 242 24.57 93.56 -18.61
C ARG A 242 23.99 93.05 -19.94
N VAL A 243 24.21 93.78 -21.04
CA VAL A 243 23.65 93.50 -22.37
C VAL A 243 24.19 92.21 -22.99
N GLU A 244 25.37 91.76 -22.56
CA GLU A 244 25.97 90.49 -23.02
C GLU A 244 25.25 89.26 -22.44
N ASN A 245 24.40 89.43 -21.41
CA ASN A 245 23.49 88.38 -20.91
C ASN A 245 22.28 88.22 -21.84
N CYS A 246 22.56 87.93 -23.10
CA CYS A 246 21.55 87.77 -24.13
C CYS A 246 21.09 86.30 -24.23
N ARG A 247 19.81 86.09 -24.51
CA ARG A 247 19.23 84.76 -24.82
C ARG A 247 19.44 84.40 -26.29
N ASP A 248 20.70 84.37 -26.67
CA ASP A 248 21.13 83.98 -28.01
C ASP A 248 20.86 82.49 -28.31
N GLN A 249 21.17 82.08 -29.54
CA GLN A 249 20.90 80.73 -30.00
C GLN A 249 21.58 79.64 -29.15
N PRO A 250 22.87 79.73 -28.77
CA PRO A 250 23.49 78.73 -27.89
C PRO A 250 22.82 78.63 -26.52
N GLN A 251 22.35 79.74 -25.92
CA GLN A 251 21.60 79.69 -24.67
C GLN A 251 20.32 78.86 -24.83
N ASN A 252 19.56 79.10 -25.90
CA ASN A 252 18.31 78.40 -26.17
C ASN A 252 18.54 76.91 -26.47
N LEU A 253 19.63 76.56 -27.14
CA LEU A 253 20.01 75.16 -27.39
C LEU A 253 20.37 74.41 -26.10
N LEU A 254 21.11 75.05 -25.18
CA LEU A 254 21.41 74.44 -23.87
C LEU A 254 20.13 74.21 -23.05
N ILE A 255 19.18 75.16 -23.06
CA ILE A 255 17.88 74.99 -22.40
C ILE A 255 17.09 73.83 -23.02
N ALA A 256 17.11 73.69 -24.34
CA ALA A 256 16.46 72.57 -25.03
C ALA A 256 17.15 71.23 -24.69
N GLU A 257 18.47 71.22 -24.59
CA GLU A 257 19.26 70.04 -24.21
C GLU A 257 18.96 69.60 -22.77
N VAL A 258 18.86 70.54 -21.81
CA VAL A 258 18.41 70.24 -20.43
C VAL A 258 17.05 69.53 -20.47
N LYS A 259 16.06 70.10 -21.16
CA LYS A 259 14.73 69.48 -21.26
C LYS A 259 14.77 68.07 -21.86
N SER A 260 15.60 67.87 -22.89
CA SER A 260 15.79 66.55 -23.51
C SER A 260 16.40 65.53 -22.53
N LEU A 261 17.44 65.94 -21.80
CA LEU A 261 18.09 65.11 -20.80
C LEU A 261 17.16 64.81 -19.60
N GLU A 262 16.31 65.75 -19.18
CA GLU A 262 15.31 65.54 -18.12
C GLU A 262 14.29 64.47 -18.53
N VAL A 263 13.79 64.53 -19.77
CA VAL A 263 12.87 63.52 -20.31
C VAL A 263 13.55 62.16 -20.38
N GLY A 264 14.79 62.09 -20.88
CA GLY A 264 15.55 60.86 -20.94
C GLY A 264 15.79 60.26 -19.54
N THR A 265 16.19 61.09 -18.58
CA THR A 265 16.48 60.66 -17.19
C THR A 265 15.22 60.15 -16.52
N SER A 266 14.09 60.83 -16.72
CA SER A 266 12.78 60.39 -16.21
C SER A 266 12.36 59.05 -16.81
N SER A 267 12.57 58.88 -18.12
CA SER A 267 12.27 57.63 -18.82
C SER A 267 13.13 56.45 -18.33
N MET A 268 14.44 56.65 -18.14
CA MET A 268 15.32 55.61 -17.63
C MET A 268 15.04 55.27 -16.16
N ASN A 269 14.72 56.25 -15.33
CA ASN A 269 14.29 55.99 -13.94
C ASN A 269 12.98 55.19 -13.89
N ALA A 270 12.04 55.48 -14.79
CA ALA A 270 10.80 54.70 -14.90
C ALA A 270 11.09 53.24 -15.31
N GLN A 271 11.98 53.02 -16.29
CA GLN A 271 12.42 51.67 -16.67
C GLN A 271 13.14 50.95 -15.53
N LEU A 272 14.03 51.65 -14.80
CA LEU A 272 14.73 51.08 -13.65
C LEU A 272 13.72 50.60 -12.59
N LYS A 273 12.73 51.41 -12.26
CA LYS A 273 11.67 51.03 -11.32
C LYS A 273 10.91 49.80 -11.81
N GLN A 274 10.56 49.75 -13.09
CA GLN A 274 9.87 48.60 -13.67
C GLN A 274 10.71 47.31 -13.57
N GLU A 275 12.01 47.37 -13.86
CA GLU A 275 12.90 46.21 -13.72
C GLU A 275 13.08 45.80 -12.24
N GLU A 276 13.12 46.74 -11.31
CA GLU A 276 13.13 46.45 -9.86
C GLU A 276 11.85 45.76 -9.39
N ASP A 277 10.68 46.18 -9.90
CA ASP A 277 9.39 45.53 -9.64
C ASP A 277 9.38 44.09 -10.20
N VAL A 278 9.84 43.90 -11.45
CA VAL A 278 9.98 42.56 -12.08
C VAL A 278 10.92 41.66 -11.27
N LYS A 279 12.05 42.20 -10.79
CA LYS A 279 12.98 41.45 -9.93
C LYS A 279 12.26 40.94 -8.68
N GLN A 280 11.47 41.79 -8.02
CA GLN A 280 10.75 41.39 -6.81
C GLN A 280 9.73 40.28 -7.07
N GLU A 281 9.02 40.35 -8.20
CA GLU A 281 8.11 39.29 -8.63
C GLU A 281 8.85 37.96 -8.88
N LEU A 282 10.00 38.00 -9.57
CA LEU A 282 10.83 36.82 -9.81
C LEU A 282 11.34 36.20 -8.51
N ILE A 283 11.73 37.01 -7.51
CA ILE A 283 12.12 36.52 -6.19
C ILE A 283 10.96 35.79 -5.50
N ASN A 284 9.76 36.37 -5.53
CA ASN A 284 8.58 35.73 -4.94
C ASN A 284 8.29 34.39 -5.64
N ARG A 285 8.33 34.37 -6.97
CA ARG A 285 8.11 33.17 -7.77
C ARG A 285 9.16 32.08 -7.51
N ARG A 286 10.42 32.47 -7.33
CA ARG A 286 11.51 31.56 -6.93
C ARG A 286 11.17 30.90 -5.60
N ASN A 287 10.80 31.68 -4.58
CA ASN A 287 10.49 31.16 -3.24
C ASN A 287 9.31 30.19 -3.27
N GLU A 288 8.28 30.49 -4.06
CA GLU A 288 7.14 29.59 -4.28
C GLU A 288 7.57 28.25 -4.90
N LEU A 289 8.36 28.31 -5.98
CA LEU A 289 8.84 27.10 -6.66
C LEU A 289 9.74 26.26 -5.75
N GLU A 290 10.66 26.88 -5.01
CA GLU A 290 11.52 26.16 -4.05
C GLU A 290 10.71 25.46 -2.97
N ARG A 291 9.68 26.15 -2.42
CA ARG A 291 8.76 25.56 -1.45
C ARG A 291 8.01 24.37 -2.07
N GLU A 292 7.38 24.55 -3.22
CA GLU A 292 6.61 23.49 -3.87
C GLU A 292 7.48 22.26 -4.18
N ILE A 293 8.67 22.45 -4.75
CA ILE A 293 9.63 21.36 -5.01
C ILE A 293 9.95 20.59 -3.72
N MET A 294 10.16 21.29 -2.60
CA MET A 294 10.42 20.66 -1.30
C MET A 294 9.23 19.80 -0.85
N LEU A 295 8.00 20.30 -0.98
CA LEU A 295 6.78 19.55 -0.65
C LEU A 295 6.63 18.30 -1.53
N LYS A 296 6.84 18.42 -2.84
CA LYS A 296 6.81 17.29 -3.79
C LYS A 296 7.84 16.22 -3.42
N ARG A 297 9.08 16.62 -3.12
CA ARG A 297 10.14 15.71 -2.68
C ARG A 297 9.77 14.97 -1.39
N ARG A 298 9.17 15.66 -0.41
CA ARG A 298 8.71 15.04 0.84
C ARG A 298 7.61 14.00 0.58
N THR A 299 6.65 14.30 -0.28
CA THR A 299 5.58 13.36 -0.67
C THR A 299 6.13 12.14 -1.40
N ILE A 300 7.05 12.33 -2.35
CA ILE A 300 7.73 11.23 -3.05
C ILE A 300 8.48 10.34 -2.05
N ALA A 301 9.18 10.92 -1.07
CA ALA A 301 9.92 10.15 -0.07
C ALA A 301 9.00 9.28 0.81
N ILE A 302 7.77 9.74 1.11
CA ILE A 302 6.79 8.94 1.85
C ILE A 302 6.33 7.75 0.99
N ASP A 303 5.97 7.99 -0.27
CA ASP A 303 5.41 6.95 -1.13
C ASP A 303 6.48 5.94 -1.59
N ARG A 304 7.65 6.42 -1.99
CA ARG A 304 8.77 5.60 -2.49
C ARG A 304 9.60 5.00 -1.36
N ASP A 305 10.15 5.85 -0.50
CA ASP A 305 11.20 5.41 0.43
C ASP A 305 10.61 4.79 1.72
N ARG A 306 9.31 5.00 1.98
CA ARG A 306 8.62 4.37 3.11
C ARG A 306 7.61 3.31 2.67
N CYS A 307 6.62 3.68 1.87
CA CYS A 307 5.53 2.75 1.53
C CYS A 307 6.02 1.61 0.63
N GLN A 308 6.70 1.88 -0.48
CA GLN A 308 7.22 0.80 -1.34
C GLN A 308 8.25 -0.08 -0.60
N LEU A 309 9.06 0.50 0.29
CA LEU A 309 9.98 -0.29 1.13
C LEU A 309 9.22 -1.29 2.01
N LEU A 310 8.17 -0.86 2.73
CA LEU A 310 7.34 -1.77 3.52
C LEU A 310 6.70 -2.86 2.66
N ARG A 311 6.20 -2.48 1.48
CA ARG A 311 5.58 -3.40 0.54
C ARG A 311 6.56 -4.41 -0.06
N SER A 312 7.86 -4.12 -0.10
CA SER A 312 8.87 -5.10 -0.52
C SER A 312 8.89 -6.36 0.37
N HIS A 313 8.34 -6.27 1.59
CA HIS A 313 8.19 -7.38 2.52
C HIS A 313 6.84 -8.11 2.40
N PHE A 314 6.03 -7.81 1.37
CA PHE A 314 4.75 -8.48 1.16
C PHE A 314 4.96 -9.98 0.88
N PRO A 315 4.25 -10.88 1.60
CA PRO A 315 4.49 -12.31 1.56
C PRO A 315 4.25 -12.94 0.19
N SER A 316 4.97 -14.02 -0.11
CA SER A 316 4.77 -14.83 -1.31
C SER A 316 3.41 -15.53 -1.34
N SER A 317 2.94 -15.89 -2.54
CA SER A 317 1.72 -16.70 -2.69
C SER A 317 1.83 -18.04 -1.94
N THR A 318 3.03 -18.61 -1.90
CA THR A 318 3.36 -19.80 -1.11
C THR A 318 3.17 -19.56 0.39
N ALA A 319 3.73 -18.47 0.93
CA ALA A 319 3.56 -18.14 2.35
C ALA A 319 2.10 -17.83 2.70
N LEU A 320 1.39 -17.10 1.84
CA LEU A 320 -0.03 -16.76 2.01
C LEU A 320 -0.92 -18.01 2.00
N SER A 321 -0.58 -19.04 1.23
CA SER A 321 -1.28 -20.33 1.22
C SER A 321 -0.84 -21.28 2.35
N GLY A 322 -0.01 -20.83 3.28
CA GLY A 322 0.35 -21.53 4.52
C GLY A 322 1.50 -22.51 4.40
N TYR A 323 2.34 -22.38 3.37
CA TYR A 323 3.55 -23.20 3.15
C TYR A 323 4.84 -22.52 3.59
#